data_AF-A0A419Z1Y3-F1
#
_entry.id   AF-A0A419Z1Y3-F1
#
_cell.length_a   1.000
_cell.length_b   1.000
_cell.length_c   1.000
_cell.angle_alpha   90.00
_cell.angle_beta   90.00
_cell.angle_gamma   90.00
#
_symmetry.space_group_name_H-M   'P 1'
#
loop_
_entity.id
_entity.type
_entity.pdbx_description
1 polymer ?
#
loop_
_entity_poly.entity_id
_entity_poly.type
_entity_poly.pdbx_seq_one_letter_code
_entity_poly.pdbx_strand_id
1 'polypeptide(L)'
;MSSSADQSSSKGTRESIWAKLRKESGARLREERMRLKLSQEAFAERVGVHRRTQVNYEAGEREPDVAYYEAAASLGIDLPYVLEGDRIEKLPALAAKVAARLFGGDISPAGASVQALENLFYLFALDEVQSASQSGALSIGKAQAEALVRTAVEKSDEFEEAFDAICRYAGRLGSLSGSDLANLVFETLQRHGSAVFSGKHPRAR
;
A
#
# COMPACT_ATOMS: atom_id res chain seq x y z
N MET A 1 -31.17 37.03 -28.82
CA MET A 1 -30.41 37.47 -27.62
C MET A 1 -30.79 36.65 -26.38
N SER A 2 -30.80 35.31 -26.47
CA SER A 2 -31.01 34.43 -25.31
C SER A 2 -29.94 33.32 -25.31
N SER A 3 -28.72 33.65 -24.90
CA SER A 3 -27.65 32.65 -24.71
C SER A 3 -26.58 33.12 -23.71
N SER A 4 -26.98 33.86 -22.67
CA SER A 4 -26.06 34.29 -21.59
C SER A 4 -26.55 33.98 -20.17
N ALA A 5 -27.82 33.58 -19.99
CA ALA A 5 -28.36 33.24 -18.67
C ALA A 5 -28.07 31.79 -18.23
N ASP A 6 -27.91 30.86 -19.17
CA ASP A 6 -27.78 29.41 -18.89
C ASP A 6 -26.33 28.99 -18.53
N GLN A 7 -25.32 29.73 -19.02
CA GLN A 7 -23.91 29.46 -18.73
C GLN A 7 -23.50 29.83 -17.29
N SER A 8 -24.21 30.75 -16.64
CA SER A 8 -23.94 31.19 -15.26
C SER A 8 -24.30 30.13 -14.22
N SER A 9 -25.41 29.42 -14.42
CA SER A 9 -25.94 28.38 -13.52
C SER A 9 -25.08 27.11 -13.49
N SER A 10 -24.61 26.67 -14.66
CA SER A 10 -23.70 25.51 -14.79
C SER A 10 -22.34 25.75 -14.12
N LYS A 11 -21.81 26.98 -14.20
CA LYS A 11 -20.49 27.34 -13.67
C LYS A 11 -20.46 27.31 -12.14
N GLY A 12 -21.48 27.87 -11.48
CA GLY A 12 -21.61 27.82 -10.02
C GLY A 12 -21.79 26.40 -9.46
N THR A 13 -22.43 25.51 -10.23
CA THR A 13 -22.62 24.11 -9.84
C THR A 13 -21.31 23.32 -9.94
N ARG A 14 -20.48 23.57 -10.96
CA ARG A 14 -19.17 22.93 -11.09
C ARG A 14 -18.21 23.43 -10.01
N GLU A 15 -18.19 24.73 -9.75
CA GLU A 15 -17.33 25.33 -8.74
C GLU A 15 -17.64 24.79 -7.33
N SER A 16 -18.92 24.55 -7.00
CA SER A 16 -19.31 23.94 -5.73
C SER A 16 -18.86 22.47 -5.61
N ILE A 17 -18.93 21.70 -6.70
CA ILE A 17 -18.44 20.32 -6.75
C ILE A 17 -16.92 20.28 -6.51
N TRP A 18 -16.15 21.11 -7.22
CA TRP A 18 -14.69 21.17 -7.04
C TRP A 18 -14.30 21.66 -5.64
N ALA A 19 -15.01 22.63 -5.09
CA ALA A 19 -14.79 23.07 -3.71
C ALA A 19 -15.03 21.95 -2.69
N LYS A 20 -16.09 21.15 -2.89
CA LYS A 20 -16.39 19.98 -2.05
C LYS A 20 -15.28 18.92 -2.16
N LEU A 21 -14.87 18.55 -3.38
CA LEU A 21 -13.82 17.56 -3.61
C LEU A 21 -12.47 17.97 -3.01
N ARG A 22 -12.09 19.26 -3.12
CA ARG A 22 -10.87 19.80 -2.47
C ARG A 22 -10.92 19.68 -0.96
N LYS A 23 -12.08 19.96 -0.36
CA LYS A 23 -12.25 19.87 1.10
C LYS A 23 -12.19 18.42 1.58
N GLU A 24 -12.78 17.50 0.83
CA GLU A 24 -12.76 16.07 1.14
C GLU A 24 -11.35 15.47 0.98
N SER A 25 -10.66 15.75 -0.12
CA SER A 25 -9.27 15.31 -0.32
C SER A 25 -8.31 15.90 0.70
N GLY A 26 -8.47 17.20 1.05
CA GLY A 26 -7.70 17.84 2.12
C GLY A 26 -7.92 17.19 3.49
N ALA A 27 -9.16 16.81 3.81
CA ALA A 27 -9.47 16.08 5.03
C ALA A 27 -8.79 14.70 5.05
N ARG A 28 -8.82 13.95 3.95
CA ARG A 28 -8.15 12.65 3.84
C ARG A 28 -6.63 12.74 3.90
N LEU A 29 -6.04 13.78 3.30
CA LEU A 29 -4.62 14.08 3.43
C LEU A 29 -4.22 14.33 4.89
N ARG A 30 -5.07 15.05 5.65
CA ARG A 30 -4.89 15.23 7.09
C ARG A 30 -4.98 13.91 7.85
N GLU A 31 -5.95 13.07 7.52
CA GLU A 31 -6.11 11.74 8.14
C GLU A 31 -4.87 10.87 7.93
N GLU A 32 -4.33 10.84 6.71
CA GLU A 32 -3.11 10.10 6.39
C GLU A 32 -1.87 10.64 7.12
N ARG A 33 -1.70 11.96 7.17
CA ARG A 33 -0.63 12.57 7.99
C ARG A 33 -0.74 12.14 9.46
N MET A 34 -1.95 12.17 10.01
CA MET A 34 -2.22 11.78 11.39
C MET A 34 -1.98 10.27 11.62
N ARG A 35 -2.27 9.41 10.64
CA ARG A 35 -1.92 7.97 10.66
C ARG A 35 -0.42 7.76 10.82
N LEU A 36 0.39 8.58 10.15
CA LEU A 36 1.85 8.60 10.28
C LEU A 36 2.34 9.25 11.59
N LYS A 37 1.43 9.75 12.44
CA LYS A 37 1.72 10.44 13.71
C LYS A 37 2.61 11.68 13.55
N LEU A 38 2.53 12.36 12.41
CA LEU A 38 3.31 13.56 12.13
C LEU A 38 2.50 14.83 12.41
N SER A 39 3.15 15.86 12.95
CA SER A 39 2.55 17.20 13.04
C SER A 39 2.51 17.86 11.65
N GLN A 40 1.71 18.91 11.47
CA GLN A 40 1.69 19.67 10.21
C GLN A 40 3.07 20.26 9.88
N GLU A 41 3.83 20.71 10.88
CA GLU A 41 5.19 21.23 10.69
C GLU A 41 6.13 20.12 10.22
N ALA A 42 6.18 19.00 10.95
CA ALA A 42 7.08 17.89 10.66
C ALA A 42 6.77 17.23 9.31
N PHE A 43 5.49 17.16 8.92
CA PHE A 43 5.12 16.63 7.62
C PHE A 43 5.50 17.60 6.49
N ALA A 44 5.21 18.91 6.66
CA ALA A 44 5.55 19.94 5.68
C ALA A 44 7.06 19.98 5.40
N GLU A 45 7.89 19.91 6.45
CA GLU A 45 9.35 19.85 6.33
C GLU A 45 9.81 18.65 5.49
N ARG A 46 9.22 17.47 5.73
CA ARG A 46 9.59 16.24 5.01
C ARG A 46 9.18 16.23 3.54
N VAL A 47 8.04 16.84 3.20
CA VAL A 47 7.59 16.98 1.79
C VAL A 47 8.14 18.24 1.12
N GLY A 48 8.95 19.05 1.81
CA GLY A 48 9.62 20.22 1.24
C GLY A 48 8.73 21.45 1.04
N VAL A 49 7.67 21.62 1.84
CA VAL A 49 6.80 22.80 1.80
C VAL A 49 6.75 23.52 3.14
N HIS A 50 6.27 24.77 3.15
CA HIS A 50 6.01 25.49 4.39
C HIS A 50 4.81 24.91 5.14
N ARG A 51 4.82 24.95 6.48
CA ARG A 51 3.66 24.54 7.31
C ARG A 51 2.35 25.19 6.87
N ARG A 52 2.36 26.48 6.50
CA ARG A 52 1.16 27.17 6.03
C ARG A 52 0.60 26.55 4.75
N THR A 53 1.47 26.11 3.84
CA THR A 53 1.08 25.39 2.63
C THR A 53 0.36 24.09 2.99
N GLN A 54 0.91 23.32 3.94
CA GLN A 54 0.26 22.10 4.45
C GLN A 54 -1.12 22.37 5.05
N VAL A 55 -1.25 23.42 5.86
CA VAL A 55 -2.54 23.83 6.46
C VAL A 55 -3.58 24.14 5.37
N ASN A 56 -3.19 24.86 4.33
CA ASN A 56 -4.10 25.25 3.25
C ASN A 56 -4.54 24.04 2.41
N TYR A 57 -3.65 23.07 2.20
CA TYR A 57 -4.00 21.81 1.54
C TYR A 57 -4.99 21.00 2.36
N GLU A 58 -4.73 20.84 3.66
CA GLU A 58 -5.63 20.09 4.56
C GLU A 58 -7.00 20.77 4.74
N ALA A 59 -7.08 22.09 4.56
CA ALA A 59 -8.32 22.85 4.60
C ALA A 59 -9.10 22.84 3.26
N GLY A 60 -8.50 22.33 2.18
CA GLY A 60 -9.07 22.39 0.83
C GLY A 60 -9.06 23.79 0.21
N GLU A 61 -8.30 24.73 0.79
CA GLU A 61 -8.16 26.10 0.29
C GLU A 61 -7.26 26.18 -0.95
N ARG A 62 -6.31 25.26 -1.05
CA ARG A 62 -5.39 25.12 -2.18
C ARG A 62 -5.23 23.66 -2.55
N GLU A 63 -4.94 23.39 -3.82
CA GLU A 63 -4.62 22.05 -4.31
C GLU A 63 -3.10 21.83 -4.26
N PRO A 64 -2.63 20.67 -3.76
CA PRO A 64 -1.27 20.24 -3.97
C PRO A 64 -0.97 19.96 -5.45
N ASP A 65 0.28 20.15 -5.85
CA ASP A 65 0.74 19.74 -7.16
C ASP A 65 1.22 18.28 -7.17
N VAL A 66 1.59 17.78 -8.35
CA VAL A 66 2.06 16.40 -8.52
C VAL A 66 3.34 16.14 -7.73
N ALA A 67 4.27 17.09 -7.69
CA ALA A 67 5.54 16.94 -6.97
C ALA A 67 5.31 16.76 -5.46
N TYR A 68 4.36 17.51 -4.89
CA TYR A 68 3.93 17.30 -3.50
C TYR A 68 3.38 15.89 -3.28
N TYR A 69 2.53 15.39 -4.18
CA TYR A 69 1.95 14.06 -4.04
C TYR A 69 3.00 12.95 -4.17
N GLU A 70 3.99 13.09 -5.04
CA GLU A 70 5.13 12.16 -5.14
C GLU A 70 5.96 12.13 -3.85
N ALA A 71 6.24 13.30 -3.27
CA ALA A 71 6.94 13.42 -1.99
C ALA A 71 6.12 12.82 -0.84
N ALA A 72 4.81 13.11 -0.80
CA ALA A 72 3.89 12.56 0.20
C ALA A 72 3.78 11.03 0.10
N ALA A 73 3.65 10.48 -1.11
CA ALA A 73 3.63 9.04 -1.36
C ALA A 73 4.93 8.37 -0.90
N SER A 74 6.09 9.01 -1.13
CA SER A 74 7.39 8.53 -0.65
C SER A 74 7.50 8.48 0.88
N LEU A 75 6.66 9.24 1.60
CA LEU A 75 6.56 9.18 3.07
C LEU A 75 5.54 8.14 3.57
N GLY A 76 4.91 7.40 2.65
CA GLY A 76 3.94 6.35 2.96
C GLY A 76 2.50 6.86 3.11
N ILE A 77 2.15 8.02 2.55
CA ILE A 77 0.74 8.43 2.40
C ILE A 77 0.05 7.54 1.37
N ASP A 78 -1.14 7.05 1.69
CA ASP A 78 -2.01 6.32 0.75
C ASP A 78 -2.65 7.33 -0.23
N LEU A 79 -1.97 7.58 -1.35
CA LEU A 79 -2.41 8.55 -2.34
C LEU A 79 -3.75 8.16 -3.01
N PRO A 80 -4.00 6.89 -3.39
CA PRO A 80 -5.33 6.45 -3.84
C PRO A 80 -6.43 6.80 -2.84
N TYR A 81 -6.24 6.55 -1.54
CA TYR A 81 -7.22 6.95 -0.54
C TYR A 81 -7.42 8.48 -0.48
N VAL A 82 -6.34 9.27 -0.53
CA VAL A 82 -6.45 10.74 -0.53
C VAL A 82 -7.26 11.26 -1.72
N LEU A 83 -7.03 10.70 -2.92
CA LEU A 83 -7.66 11.18 -4.15
C LEU A 83 -9.07 10.61 -4.35
N GLU A 84 -9.26 9.32 -4.13
CA GLU A 84 -10.48 8.59 -4.49
C GLU A 84 -11.42 8.38 -3.30
N GLY A 85 -10.89 8.41 -2.08
CA GLY A 85 -11.66 8.27 -0.84
C GLY A 85 -11.95 6.84 -0.41
N ASP A 86 -11.68 5.86 -1.28
CA ASP A 86 -11.80 4.45 -0.95
C ASP A 86 -10.52 3.99 -0.27
N ARG A 87 -10.58 3.87 1.05
CA ARG A 87 -9.54 3.19 1.81
C ARG A 87 -9.76 1.71 1.57
N ILE A 88 -8.79 1.04 0.96
CA ILE A 88 -8.84 -0.42 0.82
C ILE A 88 -8.50 -1.09 2.17
N GLU A 89 -8.98 -0.54 3.30
CA GLU A 89 -8.83 -1.06 4.66
C GLU A 89 -9.33 -2.49 4.80
N LYS A 90 -10.24 -2.89 3.91
CA LYS A 90 -10.81 -4.23 3.93
C LYS A 90 -10.10 -5.18 2.98
N LEU A 91 -9.24 -4.76 2.04
CA LEU A 91 -8.57 -5.75 1.18
C LEU A 91 -7.81 -6.75 2.01
N PRO A 92 -6.95 -6.35 2.96
CA PRO A 92 -6.16 -7.30 3.74
C PRO A 92 -7.04 -8.24 4.57
N ALA A 93 -8.03 -7.69 5.28
CA ALA A 93 -8.94 -8.52 6.06
C ALA A 93 -9.80 -9.45 5.18
N LEU A 94 -10.24 -8.98 4.00
CA LEU A 94 -11.06 -9.73 3.05
C LEU A 94 -10.22 -10.79 2.33
N ALA A 95 -9.02 -10.42 1.92
CA ALA A 95 -7.97 -11.25 1.38
C ALA A 95 -7.63 -12.41 2.29
N ALA A 96 -7.35 -12.14 3.56
CA ALA A 96 -7.01 -13.16 4.53
C ALA A 96 -8.22 -14.06 4.80
N LYS A 97 -9.45 -13.52 4.79
CA LYS A 97 -10.68 -14.32 4.82
C LYS A 97 -10.88 -15.18 3.57
N VAL A 98 -10.59 -14.65 2.38
CA VAL A 98 -10.66 -15.39 1.11
C VAL A 98 -9.60 -16.48 1.09
N ALA A 99 -8.37 -16.19 1.51
CA ALA A 99 -7.29 -17.14 1.65
C ALA A 99 -7.64 -18.25 2.66
N ALA A 100 -8.13 -17.89 3.85
CA ALA A 100 -8.61 -18.86 4.83
C ALA A 100 -9.72 -19.77 4.25
N ARG A 101 -10.62 -19.21 3.43
CA ARG A 101 -11.68 -19.97 2.76
C ARG A 101 -11.16 -20.90 1.65
N LEU A 102 -10.14 -20.49 0.90
CA LEU A 102 -9.54 -21.27 -0.18
C LEU A 102 -8.62 -22.38 0.35
N PHE A 103 -7.95 -22.15 1.49
CA PHE A 103 -6.88 -23.00 2.01
C PHE A 103 -7.23 -23.75 3.31
N GLY A 104 -8.51 -23.82 3.72
CA GLY A 104 -8.97 -24.81 4.71
C GLY A 104 -9.20 -24.32 6.15
N GLY A 105 -9.49 -23.05 6.38
CA GLY A 105 -10.16 -22.56 7.59
C GLY A 105 -9.33 -22.40 8.87
N ASP A 106 -8.13 -22.98 8.95
CA ASP A 106 -7.29 -22.92 10.16
C ASP A 106 -6.51 -21.59 10.33
N ILE A 107 -6.68 -20.64 9.40
CA ILE A 107 -5.92 -19.38 9.38
C ILE A 107 -6.79 -18.26 9.96
N SER A 108 -6.38 -17.68 11.10
CA SER A 108 -7.10 -16.57 11.75
C SER A 108 -6.58 -15.21 11.28
N PRO A 109 -7.36 -14.42 10.51
CA PRO A 109 -6.90 -13.16 9.94
C PRO A 109 -6.84 -11.99 10.94
N ALA A 110 -7.26 -12.20 12.19
CA ALA A 110 -7.49 -11.13 13.18
C ALA A 110 -6.22 -10.40 13.67
N GLY A 111 -5.03 -10.83 13.25
CA GLY A 111 -3.75 -10.20 13.59
C GLY A 111 -2.83 -9.92 12.39
N ALA A 112 -3.31 -10.16 11.16
CA ALA A 112 -2.48 -10.02 9.97
C ALA A 112 -2.22 -8.54 9.63
N SER A 113 -0.96 -8.21 9.38
CA SER A 113 -0.58 -6.90 8.86
C SER A 113 -1.09 -6.70 7.43
N VAL A 114 -1.48 -5.46 7.14
CA VAL A 114 -1.87 -5.01 5.80
C VAL A 114 -0.73 -5.25 4.81
N GLN A 115 0.51 -4.91 5.19
CA GLN A 115 1.66 -4.99 4.31
C GLN A 115 2.05 -6.44 4.01
N ALA A 116 2.05 -7.33 5.02
CA ALA A 116 2.27 -8.77 4.80
C ALA A 116 1.29 -9.36 3.79
N LEU A 117 0.02 -8.93 3.86
CA LEU A 117 -1.01 -9.41 2.95
C LEU A 117 -0.85 -8.82 1.54
N GLU A 118 -0.53 -7.53 1.41
CA GLU A 118 -0.19 -6.93 0.11
C GLU A 118 0.99 -7.63 -0.56
N ASN A 119 2.06 -7.88 0.20
CA ASN A 119 3.24 -8.61 -0.27
C ASN A 119 2.87 -10.04 -0.71
N LEU A 120 1.98 -10.70 0.04
CA LEU A 120 1.43 -12.00 -0.34
C LEU A 120 0.63 -11.91 -1.65
N PHE A 121 -0.27 -10.94 -1.84
CA PHE A 121 -0.97 -10.77 -3.12
C PHE A 121 -0.03 -10.51 -4.26
N TYR A 122 1.00 -9.70 -4.04
CA TYR A 122 1.99 -9.41 -5.05
C TYR A 122 2.67 -10.69 -5.56
N LEU A 123 3.11 -11.59 -4.65
CA LEU A 123 3.70 -12.87 -5.03
C LEU A 123 2.78 -13.72 -5.90
N PHE A 124 1.53 -13.87 -5.47
CA PHE A 124 0.55 -14.72 -6.17
C PHE A 124 0.09 -14.11 -7.49
N ALA A 125 -0.13 -12.80 -7.54
CA ALA A 125 -0.49 -12.11 -8.77
C ALA A 125 0.64 -12.15 -9.79
N LEU A 126 1.89 -12.01 -9.35
CA LEU A 126 3.06 -12.10 -10.22
C LEU A 126 3.22 -13.52 -10.79
N ASP A 127 2.98 -14.55 -9.98
CA ASP A 127 2.97 -15.95 -10.41
C ASP A 127 1.84 -16.23 -11.42
N GLU A 128 0.62 -15.76 -11.17
CA GLU A 128 -0.53 -15.94 -12.05
C GLU A 128 -0.32 -15.28 -13.42
N VAL A 129 0.14 -14.01 -13.43
CA VAL A 129 0.39 -13.28 -14.68
C VAL A 129 1.46 -14.00 -15.53
N GLN A 130 2.47 -14.57 -14.90
CA GLN A 130 3.58 -15.22 -15.60
C GLN A 130 3.24 -16.64 -16.04
N SER A 131 2.54 -17.41 -15.21
CA SER A 131 2.05 -18.75 -15.56
C SER A 131 0.99 -18.73 -16.67
N ALA A 132 0.15 -17.69 -16.72
CA ALA A 132 -0.79 -17.47 -17.81
C ALA A 132 -0.09 -17.06 -19.13
N SER A 133 1.07 -16.40 -19.04
CA SER A 133 1.81 -15.88 -20.21
C SER A 133 2.77 -16.90 -20.82
N GLN A 134 3.24 -17.89 -20.05
CA GLN A 134 4.23 -18.88 -20.50
C GLN A 134 3.77 -20.30 -20.17
N SER A 135 3.38 -21.05 -21.21
CA SER A 135 3.03 -22.47 -21.07
C SER A 135 4.25 -23.27 -20.58
N GLY A 136 4.14 -23.85 -19.38
CA GLY A 136 5.21 -24.62 -18.73
C GLY A 136 6.03 -23.87 -17.68
N ALA A 137 5.68 -22.61 -17.36
CA ALA A 137 6.28 -21.91 -16.23
C ALA A 137 5.96 -22.62 -14.90
N LEU A 138 6.95 -22.68 -14.02
CA LEU A 138 6.76 -23.18 -12.65
C LEU A 138 5.82 -22.23 -11.92
N SER A 139 4.76 -22.78 -11.33
CA SER A 139 3.83 -22.05 -10.46
C SER A 139 4.10 -22.34 -9.00
N ILE A 140 3.59 -21.48 -8.12
CA ILE A 140 3.65 -21.71 -6.68
C ILE A 140 2.86 -22.98 -6.35
N GLY A 141 3.54 -23.98 -5.78
CA GLY A 141 2.92 -25.24 -5.38
C GLY A 141 1.91 -25.07 -4.24
N LYS A 142 0.84 -25.87 -4.22
CA LYS A 142 -0.24 -25.76 -3.20
C LYS A 142 0.26 -25.73 -1.75
N ALA A 143 1.16 -26.64 -1.37
CA ALA A 143 1.69 -26.70 -0.01
C ALA A 143 2.54 -25.47 0.36
N GLN A 144 3.25 -24.91 -0.62
CA GLN A 144 4.03 -23.70 -0.45
C GLN A 144 3.12 -22.47 -0.31
N ALA A 145 2.10 -22.38 -1.16
CA ALA A 145 1.09 -21.33 -1.08
C ALA A 145 0.43 -21.31 0.31
N GLU A 146 0.00 -22.47 0.81
CA GLU A 146 -0.60 -22.61 2.14
C GLU A 146 0.34 -22.13 3.25
N ALA A 147 1.62 -22.45 3.16
CA ALA A 147 2.61 -22.04 4.16
C ALA A 147 2.94 -20.54 4.09
N LEU A 148 3.02 -19.95 2.88
CA LEU A 148 3.19 -18.50 2.71
C LEU A 148 1.99 -17.73 3.27
N VAL A 149 0.77 -18.16 2.95
CA VAL A 149 -0.47 -17.58 3.48
C VAL A 149 -0.48 -17.65 5.01
N ARG A 150 -0.21 -18.83 5.57
CA ARG A 150 -0.18 -19.04 7.02
C ARG A 150 0.82 -18.09 7.69
N THR A 151 2.03 -18.01 7.14
CA THR A 151 3.08 -17.16 7.71
C THR A 151 2.74 -15.67 7.60
N ALA A 152 2.21 -15.21 6.46
CA ALA A 152 1.79 -13.83 6.27
C ALA A 152 0.70 -13.40 7.27
N VAL A 153 -0.20 -14.33 7.63
CA VAL A 153 -1.31 -14.07 8.55
C VAL A 153 -0.92 -14.21 10.03
N GLU A 154 -0.20 -15.28 10.39
CA GLU A 154 0.11 -15.60 11.78
C GLU A 154 1.41 -14.92 12.27
N LYS A 155 2.31 -14.59 11.36
CA LYS A 155 3.65 -14.06 11.63
C LYS A 155 4.02 -12.95 10.64
N SER A 156 3.16 -11.94 10.54
CA SER A 156 3.28 -10.88 9.55
C SER A 156 4.65 -10.18 9.54
N ASP A 157 5.22 -9.88 10.71
CA ASP A 157 6.52 -9.21 10.81
C ASP A 157 7.65 -10.05 10.17
N GLU A 158 7.67 -11.36 10.43
CA GLU A 158 8.68 -12.28 9.85
C GLU A 158 8.50 -12.39 8.33
N PHE A 159 7.24 -12.43 7.86
CA PHE A 159 6.93 -12.47 6.44
C PHE A 159 7.36 -11.19 5.71
N GLU A 160 7.03 -10.02 6.27
CA GLU A 160 7.40 -8.73 5.72
C GLU A 160 8.92 -8.59 5.64
N GLU A 161 9.64 -8.94 6.71
CA GLU A 161 11.09 -8.81 6.73
C GLU A 161 11.77 -9.76 5.73
N ALA A 162 11.30 -11.01 5.62
CA ALA A 162 11.80 -11.95 4.64
C ALA A 162 11.51 -11.47 3.21
N PHE A 163 10.30 -11.00 2.95
CA PHE A 163 9.92 -10.45 1.65
C PHE A 163 10.78 -9.25 1.28
N ASP A 164 10.95 -8.29 2.18
CA ASP A 164 11.76 -7.10 1.99
C ASP A 164 13.23 -7.44 1.73
N ALA A 165 13.81 -8.35 2.52
CA ALA A 165 15.18 -8.79 2.35
C ALA A 165 15.40 -9.41 0.96
N ILE A 166 14.49 -10.27 0.53
CA ILE A 166 14.54 -10.91 -0.79
C ILE A 166 14.29 -9.90 -1.91
N CYS A 167 13.33 -8.98 -1.79
CA CYS A 167 13.10 -7.94 -2.80
C CYS A 167 14.31 -7.01 -2.96
N ARG A 168 14.98 -6.64 -1.86
CA ARG A 168 16.24 -5.86 -1.91
C ARG A 168 17.37 -6.65 -2.56
N TYR A 169 17.39 -7.97 -2.39
CA TYR A 169 18.38 -8.85 -3.01
C TYR A 169 18.09 -9.08 -4.51
N ALA A 170 16.83 -9.35 -4.85
CA ALA A 170 16.33 -9.53 -6.21
C ALA A 170 16.53 -8.27 -7.05
N GLY A 171 16.25 -7.09 -6.49
CA GLY A 171 16.51 -5.80 -7.14
C GLY A 171 17.97 -5.58 -7.55
N ARG A 172 18.93 -6.35 -6.98
CA ARG A 172 20.35 -6.34 -7.39
C ARG A 172 20.70 -7.40 -8.44
N LEU A 173 19.90 -8.45 -8.59
CA LEU A 173 20.14 -9.58 -9.49
C LEU A 173 19.32 -9.52 -10.80
N GLY A 174 18.28 -8.70 -10.87
CA GLY A 174 17.40 -8.55 -12.03
C GLY A 174 15.95 -8.98 -11.76
N SER A 175 15.11 -9.02 -12.80
CA SER A 175 13.70 -9.44 -12.67
C SER A 175 13.61 -10.94 -12.38
N LEU A 176 13.11 -11.30 -11.19
CA LEU A 176 12.76 -12.68 -10.85
C LEU A 176 11.34 -13.01 -11.32
N SER A 177 11.08 -14.31 -11.52
CA SER A 177 9.72 -14.80 -11.69
C SER A 177 8.95 -14.76 -10.36
N GLY A 178 7.62 -14.76 -10.40
CA GLY A 178 6.75 -14.80 -9.23
C GLY A 178 6.99 -16.05 -8.39
N SER A 179 7.13 -17.21 -9.03
CA SER A 179 7.46 -18.47 -8.35
C SER A 179 8.87 -18.48 -7.78
N ASP A 180 9.90 -17.94 -8.47
CA ASP A 180 11.25 -17.83 -7.91
C ASP A 180 11.30 -16.91 -6.70
N LEU A 181 10.59 -15.77 -6.77
CA LEU A 181 10.50 -14.83 -5.67
C LEU A 181 9.79 -15.48 -4.47
N ALA A 182 8.66 -16.16 -4.71
CA ALA A 182 7.94 -16.90 -3.68
C ALA A 182 8.77 -18.05 -3.08
N ASN A 183 9.57 -18.74 -3.88
CA ASN A 183 10.51 -19.77 -3.44
C ASN A 183 11.56 -19.19 -2.51
N LEU A 184 12.20 -18.07 -2.87
CA LEU A 184 13.23 -17.45 -2.05
C LEU A 184 12.68 -16.92 -0.73
N VAL A 185 11.49 -16.30 -0.74
CA VAL A 185 10.81 -15.87 0.47
C VAL A 185 10.47 -17.07 1.35
N PHE A 186 9.89 -18.12 0.76
CA PHE A 186 9.56 -19.35 1.47
C PHE A 186 10.79 -20.01 2.10
N GLU A 187 11.89 -20.19 1.36
CA GLU A 187 13.11 -20.78 1.90
C GLU A 187 13.72 -19.93 3.01
N THR A 188 13.66 -18.61 2.90
CA THR A 188 14.15 -17.69 3.93
C THR A 188 13.37 -17.87 5.22
N LEU A 189 12.04 -17.97 5.12
CA LEU A 189 11.15 -18.22 6.26
C LEU A 189 11.42 -19.58 6.91
N GLN A 190 11.67 -20.63 6.11
CA GLN A 190 12.02 -21.96 6.63
C GLN A 190 13.38 -21.99 7.34
N ARG A 191 14.37 -21.22 6.85
CA ARG A 191 15.74 -21.25 7.37
C ARG A 191 15.98 -20.37 8.58
N HIS A 192 15.23 -19.28 8.75
CA HIS A 192 15.59 -18.21 9.70
C HIS A 192 14.52 -17.86 10.75
N GLY A 193 13.54 -18.73 10.99
CA GLY A 193 12.53 -18.54 12.04
C GLY A 193 13.12 -18.14 13.40
N SER A 194 12.78 -16.93 13.86
CA SER A 194 13.11 -16.26 15.13
C SER A 194 14.55 -15.84 15.46
N ALA A 195 15.63 -16.38 14.88
CA ALA A 195 16.99 -16.10 15.40
C ALA A 195 17.71 -14.89 14.76
N VAL A 196 17.46 -14.57 13.48
CA VAL A 196 18.18 -13.50 12.75
C VAL A 196 17.43 -12.16 12.78
N PHE A 197 16.11 -12.21 12.93
CA PHE A 197 15.18 -11.09 12.74
C PHE A 197 14.86 -10.30 14.02
N SER A 198 15.44 -10.67 15.16
CA SER A 198 15.37 -9.87 16.41
C SER A 198 16.37 -8.72 16.46
N GLY A 199 17.21 -8.58 15.42
CA GLY A 199 18.18 -7.50 15.28
C GLY A 199 17.47 -6.18 15.00
N LYS A 200 17.10 -5.45 16.05
CA LYS A 200 16.75 -4.02 15.99
C LYS A 200 17.71 -3.32 15.02
N HIS A 201 17.24 -2.99 13.82
CA HIS A 201 18.00 -2.13 12.92
C HIS A 201 18.17 -0.77 13.63
N PRO A 202 19.40 -0.29 13.86
CA PRO A 202 19.59 1.08 14.32
C PRO A 202 19.06 1.99 13.21
N ARG A 203 18.12 2.88 13.56
CA ARG A 203 17.70 3.96 12.67
C ARG A 203 18.97 4.70 12.23
N ALA A 204 19.32 4.57 10.95
CA ALA A 204 20.38 5.35 10.35
C ALA A 204 20.03 6.84 10.53
N ARG A 205 20.98 7.59 11.07
CA ARG A 205 20.94 9.04 11.21
C ARG A 205 21.04 9.73 9.86
#